data_AF-A0A9P9XSC6-F1
#
_entry.id   AF-A0A9P9XSC6-F1
#
_cell.length_a   1.000
_cell.length_b   1.000
_cell.length_c   1.000
_cell.angle_alpha   90.00
_cell.angle_beta   90.00
_cell.angle_gamma   90.00
#
_symmetry.space_group_name_H-M   'P 1'
#
loop_
_entity.id
_entity.type
_entity.pdbx_description
1 polymer ?
#
loop_
_entity_poly.entity_id
_entity_poly.type
_entity_poly.pdbx_seq_one_letter_code
_entity_poly.pdbx_strand_id
1 'polypeptide(L)'
;MNGAKPCRASLPRELHFQILKHVANAHGSPITPSRGIAGYASVSNDWQDHFESLIYKNFILRLQDLIPFREHIQSPRRRGYVRHIWLRLEEPQLEEDGPASPWNQSWSPFATAALYLWNTLASWEVDQAGEGLTL
;
A
#
# COMPACT_ATOMS: atom_id res chain seq x y z
N MET A 1 43.25 -16.98 16.57
CA MET A 1 42.50 -16.88 15.29
C MET A 1 41.31 -15.98 15.55
N ASN A 2 41.35 -14.72 15.09
CA ASN A 2 40.25 -13.77 15.32
C ASN A 2 39.08 -14.16 14.41
N GLY A 3 38.05 -14.79 15.00
CA GLY A 3 36.80 -15.11 14.34
C GLY A 3 36.04 -13.83 14.03
N ALA A 4 36.30 -13.22 12.87
CA ALA A 4 35.48 -12.13 12.36
C ALA A 4 34.04 -12.66 12.22
N LYS A 5 33.13 -12.13 13.01
CA LYS A 5 31.70 -12.41 12.84
C LYS A 5 31.32 -12.02 11.41
N PRO A 6 30.61 -12.87 10.65
CA PRO A 6 30.14 -12.51 9.32
C PRO A 6 29.22 -11.29 9.44
N CYS A 7 29.73 -10.14 9.01
CA CYS A 7 28.99 -8.88 9.01
C CYS A 7 28.22 -8.78 7.70
N ARG A 8 26.90 -8.69 7.74
CA ARG A 8 26.10 -8.50 6.52
C ARG A 8 26.53 -7.28 5.70
N ALA A 9 27.05 -6.24 6.38
CA ALA A 9 27.57 -5.02 5.77
C ALA A 9 28.82 -5.23 4.87
N SER A 10 29.48 -6.39 4.92
CA SER A 10 30.62 -6.69 4.05
C SER A 10 30.23 -7.19 2.65
N LEU A 11 28.94 -7.48 2.41
CA LEU A 11 28.46 -7.90 1.11
C LEU A 11 28.28 -6.69 0.18
N PRO A 12 28.65 -6.81 -1.12
CA PRO A 12 28.30 -5.82 -2.13
C PRO A 12 26.79 -5.55 -2.18
N ARG A 13 26.42 -4.29 -2.46
CA ARG A 13 25.01 -3.84 -2.55
C ARG A 13 24.18 -4.67 -3.54
N GLU A 14 24.78 -5.15 -4.62
CA GLU A 14 24.13 -6.03 -5.59
C GLU A 14 23.64 -7.34 -4.95
N LEU A 15 24.47 -7.96 -4.09
CA LEU A 15 24.08 -9.17 -3.38
C LEU A 15 23.01 -8.91 -2.33
N HIS A 16 23.04 -7.74 -1.68
CA HIS A 16 21.94 -7.33 -0.79
C HIS A 16 20.62 -7.25 -1.56
N PHE A 17 20.62 -6.62 -2.74
CA PHE A 17 19.43 -6.50 -3.57
C PHE A 17 18.92 -7.88 -4.02
N GLN A 18 19.80 -8.77 -4.46
CA GLN A 18 19.40 -10.13 -4.83
C GLN A 18 18.80 -10.92 -3.67
N ILE A 19 19.36 -10.80 -2.46
CA ILE A 19 18.79 -11.42 -1.25
C ILE A 19 17.39 -10.87 -0.98
N LEU A 20 17.22 -9.55 -0.99
CA LEU A 20 15.92 -8.91 -0.75
C LEU A 20 14.87 -9.36 -1.77
N LYS A 21 15.24 -9.36 -3.06
CA LYS A 21 14.38 -9.84 -4.15
C LYS A 21 14.01 -11.32 -3.98
N HIS A 22 14.96 -12.15 -3.57
CA HIS A 22 14.71 -13.57 -3.34
C HIS A 22 13.74 -13.80 -2.18
N VAL A 23 13.90 -13.06 -1.08
CA VAL A 23 12.97 -13.10 0.07
C VAL A 23 11.56 -12.66 -0.35
N ALA A 24 11.45 -11.57 -1.11
CA ALA A 24 10.17 -11.10 -1.63
C ALA A 24 9.48 -12.16 -2.52
N ASN A 25 10.23 -12.77 -3.44
CA ASN A 25 9.70 -13.81 -4.34
C ASN A 25 9.29 -15.09 -3.60
N ALA A 26 10.09 -15.53 -2.61
CA ALA A 26 9.77 -16.71 -1.81
C ALA A 26 8.44 -16.54 -1.06
N HIS A 27 8.15 -15.33 -0.57
CA HIS A 27 6.90 -15.01 0.11
C HIS A 27 5.70 -14.78 -0.81
N GLY A 28 5.93 -14.45 -2.09
CA GLY A 28 4.89 -14.36 -3.11
C GLY A 28 4.44 -15.72 -3.67
N SER A 29 5.05 -16.82 -3.23
CA SER A 29 4.72 -18.16 -3.71
C SER A 29 3.35 -18.62 -3.19
N PRO A 30 2.45 -19.10 -4.07
CA PRO A 30 1.10 -19.55 -3.70
C PRO A 30 1.05 -20.78 -2.77
N ILE A 31 2.22 -21.36 -2.48
CA ILE A 31 2.38 -22.61 -1.73
C ILE A 31 2.41 -22.35 -0.20
N THR A 32 2.64 -21.10 0.25
CA THR A 32 2.69 -20.78 1.69
C THR A 32 1.57 -19.81 2.08
N PRO A 33 0.92 -20.00 3.26
CA PRO A 33 -0.02 -19.01 3.78
C PRO A 33 0.77 -17.73 4.05
N SER A 34 0.56 -16.70 3.22
CA SER A 34 1.38 -15.50 3.28
C SER A 34 1.13 -14.76 4.60
N ARG A 35 2.02 -14.94 5.59
CA ARG A 35 2.29 -13.85 6.55
C ARG A 35 2.85 -12.72 5.70
N GLY A 36 2.06 -11.69 5.46
CA GLY A 36 2.38 -10.62 4.50
C GLY A 36 3.80 -10.07 4.68
N ILE A 37 4.37 -9.53 3.60
CA ILE A 37 5.77 -9.05 3.54
C ILE A 37 6.08 -7.85 4.45
N ALA A 38 5.07 -7.31 5.16
CA ALA A 38 5.18 -6.15 6.05
C ALA A 38 6.20 -6.33 7.18
N GLY A 39 6.34 -7.55 7.72
CA GLY A 39 7.29 -7.82 8.80
C GLY A 39 8.75 -7.59 8.40
N TYR A 40 9.07 -7.62 7.11
CA TYR A 40 10.42 -7.38 6.63
C TYR A 40 10.81 -5.90 6.62
N ALA A 41 9.83 -4.99 6.59
CA ALA A 41 10.09 -3.56 6.62
C ALA A 41 10.64 -3.06 7.97
N SER A 42 10.61 -3.86 9.03
CA SER A 42 11.12 -3.47 10.36
C SER A 42 12.55 -3.93 10.66
N VAL A 43 13.20 -4.66 9.73
CA VAL A 43 14.52 -5.27 9.97
C VAL A 43 15.65 -4.23 9.98
N SER A 44 15.64 -3.31 9.02
CA SER A 44 16.63 -2.23 8.86
C SER A 44 16.13 -1.22 7.84
N ASN A 45 16.75 -0.04 7.74
CA ASN A 45 16.36 1.00 6.77
C ASN A 45 16.41 0.49 5.31
N ASP A 46 17.44 -0.26 4.92
CA ASP A 46 17.56 -0.81 3.56
C ASP A 46 16.43 -1.80 3.24
N TRP A 47 16.03 -2.59 4.24
CA TRP A 47 14.89 -3.50 4.11
C TRP A 47 13.59 -2.73 4.05
N GLN A 48 13.45 -1.72 4.91
CA GLN A 48 12.28 -0.87 4.93
C GLN A 48 12.04 -0.23 3.57
N ASP A 49 13.05 0.38 2.96
CA ASP A 49 12.91 1.03 1.65
C ASP A 49 12.52 0.01 0.56
N HIS A 50 13.15 -1.17 0.54
CA HIS A 50 12.81 -2.21 -0.44
C HIS A 50 11.38 -2.75 -0.24
N PHE A 51 11.02 -3.16 0.98
CA PHE A 51 9.73 -3.80 1.23
C PHE A 51 8.58 -2.80 1.25
N GLU A 52 8.76 -1.57 1.76
CA GLU A 52 7.74 -0.51 1.66
C GLU A 52 7.43 -0.19 0.18
N SER A 53 8.43 -0.23 -0.71
CA SER A 53 8.21 -0.03 -2.16
C SER A 53 7.34 -1.12 -2.80
N LEU A 54 7.28 -2.31 -2.21
CA LEU A 54 6.43 -3.42 -2.66
C LEU A 54 5.06 -3.38 -2.00
N ILE A 55 5.01 -3.08 -0.70
CA ILE A 55 3.77 -3.04 0.11
C ILE A 55 2.85 -1.92 -0.35
N TYR A 56 3.39 -0.71 -0.51
CA TYR A 56 2.60 0.47 -0.83
C TYR A 56 2.41 0.69 -2.34
N LYS A 57 2.89 -0.23 -3.18
CA LYS A 57 2.76 -0.14 -4.63
C LYS A 57 1.32 -0.11 -5.10
N ASN A 58 0.50 -1.00 -4.54
CA ASN A 58 -0.87 -1.24 -4.96
C ASN A 58 -1.79 -1.23 -3.75
N PHE A 59 -2.82 -0.40 -3.78
CA PHE A 59 -3.87 -0.40 -2.78
C PHE A 59 -5.19 -0.89 -3.37
N ILE A 60 -5.82 -1.82 -2.67
CA ILE A 60 -7.22 -2.17 -2.87
C ILE A 60 -7.97 -1.65 -1.65
N LEU A 61 -8.66 -0.52 -1.81
CA LEU A 61 -9.32 0.18 -0.72
C LEU A 61 -10.81 -0.15 -0.73
N ARG A 62 -11.36 -0.55 0.42
CA ARG A 62 -12.80 -0.47 0.68
C ARG A 62 -13.13 0.84 1.37
N LEU A 63 -14.42 1.15 1.51
CA LEU A 63 -14.88 2.38 2.15
C LEU A 63 -14.29 2.58 3.56
N GLN A 64 -14.24 1.50 4.35
CA GLN A 64 -13.67 1.47 5.69
C GLN A 64 -12.15 1.70 5.73
N ASP A 65 -11.45 1.44 4.63
CA ASP A 65 -9.99 1.51 4.54
C ASP A 65 -9.50 2.92 4.17
N LEU A 66 -10.41 3.85 3.82
CA LEU A 66 -10.06 5.20 3.37
C LEU A 66 -9.38 6.05 4.44
N ILE A 67 -9.89 6.02 5.68
CA ILE A 67 -9.28 6.77 6.80
C ILE A 67 -7.89 6.20 7.13
N PRO A 68 -7.73 4.88 7.36
CA PRO A 68 -6.41 4.29 7.54
C PRO A 68 -5.46 4.59 6.38
N PHE A 69 -5.92 4.54 5.14
CA PHE A 69 -5.11 4.84 3.97
C PHE A 69 -4.53 6.26 4.04
N ARG A 70 -5.36 7.26 4.36
CA ARG A 70 -4.90 8.65 4.48
C ARG A 70 -3.85 8.81 5.57
N GLU A 71 -4.00 8.15 6.71
CA GLU A 71 -3.04 8.18 7.82
C GLU A 71 -1.70 7.53 7.45
N HIS A 72 -1.74 6.36 6.79
CA HIS A 72 -0.52 5.63 6.42
C HIS A 72 0.29 6.32 5.33
N ILE A 73 -0.36 7.13 4.50
CA ILE A 73 0.23 7.84 3.34
C ILE A 73 0.49 9.32 3.64
N GLN A 74 0.50 9.71 4.93
CA GLN A 74 0.96 11.05 5.31
C GLN A 74 2.45 11.26 5.02
N SER A 75 3.27 10.20 5.06
CA SER A 75 4.70 10.29 4.76
C SER A 75 4.95 10.51 3.26
N PRO A 76 5.64 11.59 2.85
CA PRO A 76 5.99 11.84 1.45
C PRO A 76 6.75 10.66 0.80
N ARG A 77 7.66 10.03 1.54
CA ARG A 77 8.39 8.84 1.06
C ARG A 77 7.44 7.71 0.67
N ARG A 78 6.41 7.45 1.46
CA ARG A 78 5.43 6.37 1.18
C ARG A 78 4.51 6.71 0.00
N ARG A 79 4.20 7.99 -0.21
CA ARG A 79 3.47 8.47 -1.40
C ARG A 79 4.22 8.11 -2.68
N GLY A 80 5.54 8.30 -2.70
CA GLY A 80 6.39 7.99 -3.85
C GLY A 80 6.40 6.50 -4.26
N TYR A 81 5.95 5.60 -3.39
CA TYR A 81 5.83 4.19 -3.72
C TYR A 81 4.48 3.83 -4.38
N VAL A 82 3.46 4.67 -4.24
CA VAL A 82 2.11 4.37 -4.72
C VAL A 82 2.06 4.44 -6.24
N ARG A 83 1.64 3.35 -6.88
CA ARG A 83 1.48 3.26 -8.34
C ARG A 83 0.03 3.05 -8.76
N HIS A 84 -0.71 2.23 -8.02
CA HIS A 84 -2.10 1.92 -8.36
C HIS A 84 -3.01 1.94 -7.13
N ILE A 85 -4.17 2.58 -7.26
CA ILE A 85 -5.22 2.62 -6.23
C ILE A 85 -6.52 2.11 -6.85
N TRP A 86 -7.08 1.08 -6.23
CA TRP A 86 -8.28 0.39 -6.68
C TRP A 86 -9.32 0.57 -5.58
N LEU A 87 -10.37 1.36 -5.86
CA LEU A 87 -11.47 1.54 -4.92
C LEU A 87 -12.53 0.46 -5.16
N ARG A 88 -12.68 -0.46 -4.20
CA ARG A 88 -13.73 -1.48 -4.23
C ARG A 88 -15.01 -0.91 -3.62
N LEU A 89 -16.02 -0.80 -4.46
CA LEU A 89 -17.37 -0.44 -4.04
C LEU A 89 -18.12 -1.72 -3.71
N GLU A 90 -18.47 -1.90 -2.45
CA GLU A 90 -19.37 -2.96 -2.01
C GLU A 90 -20.79 -2.38 -1.98
N GLU A 91 -21.73 -3.07 -2.60
CA GLU A 91 -23.14 -2.69 -2.54
C GLU A 91 -23.63 -2.91 -1.10
N PRO A 92 -24.26 -1.90 -0.47
CA PRO A 92 -24.83 -2.11 0.85
C PRO A 92 -25.84 -3.25 0.74
N GLN A 93 -25.65 -4.30 1.53
CA GLN A 93 -26.65 -5.36 1.64
C GLN A 93 -27.89 -4.69 2.26
N LEU A 94 -28.88 -4.41 1.42
CA LEU A 94 -30.20 -3.96 1.87
C LEU A 94 -30.75 -5.10 2.72
N GLU A 95 -30.77 -4.92 4.04
CA GLU A 95 -31.67 -5.71 4.88
C GLU A 95 -33.09 -5.42 4.37
N GLU A 96 -33.71 -6.44 3.76
CA GLU A 96 -35.08 -6.39 3.27
C GLU A 96 -36.01 -6.17 4.47
N ASP A 97 -36.37 -4.93 4.76
CA ASP A 97 -37.60 -4.59 5.47
C ASP A 97 -37.93 -3.10 5.31
N GLY A 98 -38.59 -2.74 4.21
CA GLY A 98 -39.22 -1.42 4.07
C GLY A 98 -39.60 -1.05 2.64
N PRO A 99 -40.77 -0.40 2.42
CA PRO A 99 -41.23 -0.05 1.09
C PRO A 99 -40.28 0.96 0.45
N ALA A 100 -39.72 0.57 -0.70
CA ALA A 100 -38.78 1.35 -1.49
C ALA A 100 -39.33 2.75 -1.79
N SER A 101 -38.73 3.77 -1.18
CA SER A 101 -39.00 5.17 -1.53
C SER A 101 -38.28 5.52 -2.83
N PRO A 102 -38.92 6.23 -3.79
CA PRO A 102 -38.36 6.46 -5.12
C PRO A 102 -37.30 7.59 -5.15
N TRP A 103 -36.91 8.11 -3.99
CA TRP A 103 -36.12 9.32 -3.82
C TRP A 103 -35.01 9.16 -2.77
N ASN A 104 -34.34 7.99 -2.71
CA ASN A 104 -33.10 7.92 -1.92
C ASN A 104 -31.93 8.50 -2.74
N GLN A 105 -32.04 9.79 -3.07
CA GLN A 105 -30.98 10.65 -3.61
C GLN A 105 -29.97 11.02 -2.52
N SER A 106 -29.60 10.07 -1.65
CA SER A 106 -28.44 10.24 -0.80
C SER A 106 -27.24 10.11 -1.74
N TRP A 107 -26.43 11.15 -1.86
CA TRP A 107 -25.10 11.05 -2.48
C TRP A 107 -24.47 9.75 -2.01
N SER A 108 -24.35 8.81 -2.96
CA SER A 108 -24.09 7.43 -2.62
C SER A 108 -22.80 7.34 -1.80
N PRO A 109 -22.62 6.30 -0.96
CA PRO A 109 -21.36 6.06 -0.27
C PRO A 109 -20.13 6.18 -1.20
N PHE A 110 -20.33 5.92 -2.50
CA PHE A 110 -19.39 6.22 -3.58
C PHE A 110 -19.00 7.70 -3.71
N ALA A 111 -19.94 8.64 -3.78
CA ALA A 111 -19.62 10.07 -3.93
C ALA A 111 -18.77 10.56 -2.76
N THR A 112 -19.10 10.16 -1.54
CA THR A 112 -18.31 10.47 -0.34
C THR A 112 -16.93 9.82 -0.39
N ALA A 113 -16.85 8.54 -0.79
CA ALA A 113 -15.59 7.81 -0.95
C ALA A 113 -14.67 8.45 -1.99
N ALA A 114 -15.24 8.77 -3.16
CA ALA A 114 -14.54 9.37 -4.28
C ALA A 114 -14.04 10.77 -3.92
N LEU A 115 -14.86 11.60 -3.29
CA LEU A 115 -14.46 12.93 -2.81
C LEU A 115 -13.35 12.83 -1.75
N TYR A 116 -13.46 11.89 -0.80
CA TYR A 116 -12.43 11.70 0.22
C TYR A 116 -11.10 11.26 -0.38
N LEU A 117 -11.14 10.28 -1.29
CA LEU A 117 -9.96 9.81 -2.01
C LEU A 117 -9.35 10.94 -2.84
N TRP A 118 -10.18 11.66 -3.61
CA TRP A 118 -9.74 12.78 -4.43
C TRP A 118 -9.08 13.88 -3.62
N ASN A 119 -9.68 14.30 -2.51
CA ASN A 119 -9.07 15.29 -1.61
C ASN A 119 -7.77 14.78 -0.99
N THR A 120 -7.69 13.49 -0.68
CA THR A 120 -6.45 12.87 -0.19
C THR A 120 -5.36 12.94 -1.24
N LEU A 121 -5.65 12.55 -2.49
CA LEU A 121 -4.69 12.59 -3.60
C LEU A 121 -4.31 14.01 -3.99
N ALA A 122 -5.25 14.95 -4.02
CA ALA A 122 -5.00 16.36 -4.32
C ALA A 122 -4.09 17.03 -3.27
N SER A 123 -4.05 16.50 -2.04
CA SER A 123 -3.13 16.98 -1.01
C SER A 123 -1.68 16.51 -1.19
N TRP A 124 -1.43 15.60 -2.15
CA TRP A 124 -0.08 15.16 -2.44
C TRP A 124 0.58 16.23 -3.31
N GLU A 125 1.56 16.92 -2.74
CA GLU A 125 2.43 17.79 -3.53
C GLU A 125 3.10 16.95 -4.62
N VAL A 126 3.09 17.47 -5.85
CA VAL A 126 3.80 16.83 -6.96
C VAL A 126 5.29 16.99 -6.69
N ASP A 127 5.92 15.95 -6.18
CA ASP A 127 7.38 15.88 -6.14
C ASP A 127 7.87 16.01 -7.59
N GLN A 128 8.65 17.05 -7.87
CA GLN A 128 9.15 17.38 -9.22
C GLN A 128 10.13 16.33 -9.80
N ALA A 129 10.29 15.18 -9.14
CA ALA A 129 11.25 14.14 -9.49
C ALA A 129 10.55 12.83 -9.87
N GLY A 130 9.92 12.83 -11.05
CA GLY A 130 9.72 11.61 -11.84
C GLY A 130 8.38 10.91 -11.67
N GLU A 131 7.63 10.89 -12.76
CA GLU A 131 6.40 10.10 -13.01
C GLU A 131 5.25 10.41 -12.05
N GLY A 132 4.53 11.48 -12.35
CA GLY A 132 3.25 11.79 -11.73
C GLY A 132 2.25 10.64 -11.83
N LEU A 133 1.34 10.57 -10.86
CA LEU A 133 0.20 9.66 -10.84
C LEU A 133 -0.61 9.83 -12.13
N THR A 134 -0.55 8.84 -13.01
CA THR A 134 -1.53 8.70 -14.09
C THR A 134 -2.83 8.21 -13.47
N LEU A 135 -3.85 9.07 -13.47
CA LEU A 135 -5.24 8.71 -13.19
C LEU A 135 -5.78 7.77 -14.27
#